data_AF-A0A165TTF6-F1
#
_entry.id   AF-A0A165TTF6-F1
#
_cell.length_a   1.000
_cell.length_b   1.000
_cell.length_c   1.000
_cell.angle_alpha   90.00
_cell.angle_beta   90.00
_cell.angle_gamma   90.00
#
_symmetry.space_group_name_H-M   'P 1'
#
loop_
_entity.id
_entity.type
_entity.pdbx_description
1 polymer ?
#
loop_
_entity_poly.entity_id
_entity_poly.type
_entity_poly.pdbx_seq_one_letter_code
_entity_poly.pdbx_strand_id
1 'polypeptide(L)'
;MIIDKVPLPEDPTPAEAPPSYDSLVAGPSSATAAEEKPNSSSSNSSSPQGDSLSSAKSKLQTSHLKSRSWLPFNLGATRTARQVRTTILSLIHGVITQLSEDDTNGNSDESAIGILESCADTSIMHDISFSSLLQEKSIEGHTPIYWAILKRPIRRSTAHNNSSSPRPARSLSSAYTPFDEEPNDNSSGSERAVVLTLLKFSAPLTEATKSDIRLACMLNSDDALFQCIRSTEAFAPVVGTDQILFGTATPDPTDMMSELGRGIGRKDRVRVVHMTDDDAAFAAHLEVPLFQKRMRVGGRIPLDFIGKGRMFRLTFAVATAYDAVAGKVIKPGSWLVSLEILEDSPPTWIDSRLVIRESRYTQSSPPDTTSTSGSPRSKAKPKPTITLRLKSSTQLTPGRHTGIVQAGLDESLMGSNLMYDGTSYFTPNGTLRAMLEARLVKSDTDCIIC
;
A
#
# COMPACT_ATOMS: atom_id res chain seq x y z
N MET A 1 19.40 1.77 60.57
CA MET A 1 19.00 3.15 60.92
C MET A 1 17.87 3.54 60.00
N ILE A 2 16.64 3.55 60.52
CA ILE A 2 15.44 3.95 59.80
C ILE A 2 15.39 5.48 59.93
N ILE A 3 15.50 6.18 58.81
CA ILE A 3 15.45 7.64 58.76
C ILE A 3 13.97 8.03 58.67
N ASP A 4 13.46 8.58 59.76
CA ASP A 4 12.11 9.16 59.82
C ASP A 4 12.00 10.30 58.81
N LYS A 5 11.08 10.15 57.84
CA LYS A 5 10.78 11.17 56.85
C LYS A 5 10.02 12.32 57.52
N VAL A 6 10.64 13.49 57.49
CA VAL A 6 10.03 14.77 57.87
C VAL A 6 8.86 15.07 56.91
N PRO A 7 7.64 15.39 57.41
CA PRO A 7 6.52 15.81 56.58
C PRO A 7 6.85 17.13 55.88
N LEU A 8 6.61 17.19 54.57
CA LEU A 8 6.75 18.41 53.78
C LEU A 8 5.68 19.45 54.18
N PRO A 9 6.03 20.74 54.22
CA PRO A 9 5.07 21.81 54.49
C PRO A 9 4.00 21.88 53.40
N GLU A 10 2.76 22.12 53.83
CA GLU A 10 1.58 22.27 52.97
C GLU A 10 1.77 23.46 52.02
N ASP A 11 1.85 23.15 50.73
CA ASP A 11 1.95 24.15 49.66
C ASP A 11 0.57 24.80 49.45
N PRO A 12 0.41 26.12 49.64
CA PRO A 12 -0.87 26.79 49.47
C PRO A 12 -1.25 26.79 47.99
N THR A 13 -2.07 25.83 47.61
CA THR A 13 -2.71 25.76 46.29
C THR A 13 -3.40 27.10 45.97
N PRO A 14 -3.07 27.77 44.86
CA PRO A 14 -3.72 29.02 44.48
C PRO A 14 -5.22 28.82 44.29
N ALA A 15 -6.03 29.72 44.86
CA ALA A 15 -7.50 29.67 44.87
C ALA A 15 -8.19 29.84 43.49
N GLU A 16 -7.42 29.80 42.40
CA GLU A 16 -7.89 30.00 41.02
C GLU A 16 -7.55 28.81 40.11
N ALA A 17 -7.57 27.59 40.64
CA ALA A 17 -7.60 26.41 39.78
C ALA A 17 -9.00 26.26 39.15
N PRO A 18 -9.11 26.16 37.82
CA PRO A 18 -10.39 25.89 37.18
C PRO A 18 -10.94 24.53 37.64
N PRO A 19 -12.28 24.37 37.71
CA PRO A 19 -12.91 23.13 38.18
C PRO A 19 -12.45 21.92 37.37
N SER A 20 -12.10 20.84 38.06
CA SER A 20 -11.72 19.57 37.45
C SER A 20 -12.90 18.95 36.68
N TYR A 21 -12.71 18.67 35.39
CA TYR A 21 -13.68 18.05 34.49
C TYR A 21 -13.78 16.51 34.66
N ASP A 22 -13.78 16.00 35.89
CA ASP A 22 -13.83 14.56 36.17
C ASP A 22 -15.24 14.00 36.44
N SER A 23 -16.29 14.74 36.11
CA SER A 23 -17.66 14.38 36.46
C SER A 23 -18.55 14.06 35.27
N LEU A 24 -18.11 13.25 34.29
CA LEU A 24 -19.03 12.60 33.36
C LEU A 24 -18.48 11.23 32.92
N VAL A 25 -18.89 10.17 33.61
CA VAL A 25 -19.37 8.87 33.09
C VAL A 25 -19.30 7.86 34.24
N ALA A 26 -20.42 7.73 34.96
CA ALA A 26 -20.74 6.55 35.74
C ALA A 26 -22.12 6.07 35.28
N GLY A 27 -22.11 5.21 34.25
CA GLY A 27 -23.29 4.44 33.85
C GLY A 27 -23.37 3.15 34.67
N PRO A 28 -24.53 2.79 35.23
CA PRO A 28 -24.64 1.67 36.16
C PRO A 28 -24.58 0.33 35.44
N SER A 29 -23.81 -0.57 36.05
CA SER A 29 -23.86 -2.02 35.82
C SER A 29 -25.24 -2.55 36.17
N SER A 30 -25.86 -3.31 35.26
CA SER A 30 -27.03 -4.15 35.57
C SER A 30 -26.73 -5.60 35.22
N ALA A 31 -26.67 -6.38 36.30
CA ALA A 31 -27.08 -7.76 36.52
C ALA A 31 -27.24 -8.73 35.32
N THR A 32 -26.51 -9.83 35.49
CA THR A 32 -26.95 -11.24 35.32
C THR A 32 -28.45 -11.49 35.14
N ALA A 33 -28.83 -12.19 34.07
CA ALA A 33 -30.02 -13.04 34.03
C ALA A 33 -29.84 -14.18 33.03
N ALA A 34 -30.42 -15.32 33.39
CA ALA A 34 -30.25 -16.63 32.80
C ALA A 34 -31.10 -16.86 31.53
N GLU A 35 -30.68 -17.87 30.77
CA GLU A 35 -31.52 -18.98 30.27
C GLU A 35 -32.93 -18.67 29.76
N GLU A 36 -33.13 -18.73 28.43
CA GLU A 36 -34.12 -19.66 27.87
C GLU A 36 -33.95 -19.86 26.35
N LYS A 37 -34.06 -21.13 25.98
CA LYS A 37 -34.06 -21.70 24.63
C LYS A 37 -35.44 -21.48 23.98
N PRO A 38 -35.52 -21.38 22.65
CA PRO A 38 -36.59 -22.13 21.98
C PRO A 38 -36.07 -23.00 20.84
N ASN A 39 -36.44 -24.28 20.95
CA ASN A 39 -36.59 -25.21 19.84
C ASN A 39 -37.48 -24.59 18.75
N SER A 40 -37.05 -24.69 17.49
CA SER A 40 -37.99 -24.87 16.39
C SER A 40 -37.55 -26.05 15.54
N SER A 41 -38.34 -27.10 15.65
CA SER A 41 -38.32 -28.31 14.83
C SER A 41 -39.22 -28.12 13.60
N SER A 42 -38.93 -28.92 12.56
CA SER A 42 -39.80 -29.31 11.43
C SER A 42 -40.16 -28.22 10.40
N SER A 43 -39.95 -28.42 9.11
CA SER A 43 -40.63 -29.48 8.34
C SER A 43 -40.05 -29.68 6.93
N ASN A 44 -40.30 -30.90 6.44
CA ASN A 44 -39.94 -31.53 5.17
C ASN A 44 -40.52 -30.90 3.90
N SER A 45 -40.01 -31.43 2.77
CA SER A 45 -40.64 -31.60 1.45
C SER A 45 -40.59 -30.38 0.52
N SER A 46 -40.38 -30.47 -0.79
CA SER A 46 -40.41 -31.59 -1.73
C SER A 46 -39.70 -31.18 -3.03
N SER A 47 -39.11 -32.16 -3.71
CA SER A 47 -38.66 -32.08 -5.10
C SER A 47 -39.85 -31.96 -6.06
N PRO A 48 -39.63 -31.45 -7.28
CA PRO A 48 -40.12 -32.19 -8.43
C PRO A 48 -39.06 -32.38 -9.53
N GLN A 49 -39.17 -33.54 -10.17
CA GLN A 49 -38.52 -33.96 -11.41
C GLN A 49 -39.27 -33.43 -12.64
N GLY A 50 -38.58 -33.47 -13.80
CA GLY A 50 -39.14 -33.35 -15.16
C GLY A 50 -39.12 -31.91 -15.68
N ASP A 51 -38.56 -31.57 -16.85
CA ASP A 51 -38.76 -32.24 -18.12
C ASP A 51 -37.64 -32.06 -19.15
N SER A 52 -37.74 -32.94 -20.14
CA SER A 52 -36.88 -33.26 -21.26
C SER A 52 -36.93 -32.29 -22.47
N LEU A 53 -35.83 -32.33 -23.24
CA LEU A 53 -35.70 -32.26 -24.72
C LEU A 53 -36.00 -30.95 -25.49
N SER A 54 -34.96 -30.39 -26.11
CA SER A 54 -34.78 -30.20 -27.58
C SER A 54 -33.48 -29.41 -27.82
N SER A 55 -32.44 -29.97 -28.45
CA SER A 55 -32.21 -30.08 -29.90
C SER A 55 -32.40 -28.77 -30.67
N ALA A 56 -31.30 -28.02 -30.85
CA ALA A 56 -31.09 -27.24 -32.07
C ALA A 56 -29.59 -27.06 -32.32
N LYS A 57 -29.10 -27.78 -33.34
CA LYS A 57 -27.85 -27.47 -34.04
C LYS A 57 -28.08 -26.21 -34.89
N SER A 58 -27.21 -25.22 -34.78
CA SER A 58 -26.92 -24.34 -35.90
C SER A 58 -25.43 -24.05 -35.99
N LYS A 59 -25.00 -23.92 -37.23
CA LYS A 59 -23.66 -23.97 -37.78
C LYS A 59 -23.44 -22.61 -38.47
N LEU A 60 -22.18 -22.17 -38.52
CA LEU A 60 -21.68 -20.95 -39.19
C LEU A 60 -22.07 -19.64 -38.46
N GLN A 61 -21.22 -18.62 -38.36
CA GLN A 61 -20.24 -18.15 -39.33
C GLN A 61 -19.24 -17.18 -38.66
N THR A 62 -17.98 -17.33 -39.02
CA THR A 62 -16.92 -16.34 -38.83
C THR A 62 -17.17 -15.15 -39.77
N SER A 63 -17.16 -13.92 -39.23
CA SER A 63 -16.98 -12.73 -40.06
C SER A 63 -16.44 -11.54 -39.26
N HIS A 64 -15.26 -11.09 -39.69
CA HIS A 64 -14.70 -9.73 -39.65
C HIS A 64 -15.48 -8.64 -38.89
N LEU A 65 -14.87 -8.14 -37.81
CA LEU A 65 -15.27 -6.93 -37.10
C LEU A 65 -15.01 -5.70 -37.99
N LYS A 66 -16.05 -5.27 -38.71
CA LYS A 66 -16.16 -3.93 -39.30
C LYS A 66 -16.50 -2.94 -38.19
N SER A 67 -15.85 -1.77 -38.23
CA SER A 67 -16.17 -0.54 -37.51
C SER A 67 -17.66 -0.46 -37.13
N ARG A 68 -17.96 -0.68 -35.84
CA ARG A 68 -19.32 -0.58 -35.29
C ARG A 68 -19.62 0.89 -35.08
N SER A 69 -20.44 1.44 -35.96
CA SER A 69 -21.21 2.66 -35.72
C SER A 69 -21.94 2.52 -34.37
N TRP A 70 -21.52 3.33 -33.40
CA TRP A 70 -22.12 3.41 -32.07
C TRP A 70 -23.62 3.69 -32.20
N LEU A 71 -24.43 2.85 -31.56
CA LEU A 71 -25.89 2.84 -31.68
C LEU A 71 -26.48 4.23 -31.36
N PRO A 72 -27.41 4.76 -32.17
CA PRO A 72 -28.13 5.98 -31.80
C PRO A 72 -29.08 5.65 -30.64
N PHE A 73 -28.82 6.23 -29.47
CA PHE A 73 -29.68 6.18 -28.27
C PHE A 73 -30.98 7.00 -28.46
N ASN A 74 -31.70 6.85 -29.59
CA ASN A 74 -33.02 7.46 -29.77
C ASN A 74 -34.07 6.62 -29.01
N LEU A 75 -34.27 6.98 -27.74
CA LEU A 75 -35.14 6.31 -26.77
C LEU A 75 -36.38 7.16 -26.46
N GLY A 76 -37.46 6.91 -27.20
CA GLY A 76 -38.81 7.39 -26.88
C GLY A 76 -39.63 6.45 -25.97
N ALA A 77 -38.99 5.48 -25.31
CA ALA A 77 -39.67 4.51 -24.43
C ALA A 77 -38.95 4.41 -23.08
N THR A 78 -39.72 4.45 -21.99
CA THR A 78 -39.26 4.31 -20.59
C THR A 78 -38.63 2.94 -20.37
N ARG A 79 -37.33 2.79 -20.69
CA ARG A 79 -36.58 1.59 -20.32
C ARG A 79 -36.60 1.44 -18.79
N THR A 80 -36.81 0.22 -18.34
CA THR A 80 -36.77 -0.08 -16.91
C THR A 80 -35.33 0.07 -16.41
N ALA A 81 -35.14 0.60 -15.19
CA ALA A 81 -33.81 0.77 -14.60
C ALA A 81 -32.98 -0.53 -14.59
N ARG A 82 -33.65 -1.70 -14.51
CA ARG A 82 -33.01 -3.03 -14.62
C ARG A 82 -32.35 -3.28 -15.98
N GLN A 83 -33.00 -2.87 -17.07
CA GLN A 83 -32.43 -2.99 -18.42
C GLN A 83 -31.23 -2.07 -18.59
N VAL A 84 -31.31 -0.85 -18.07
CA VAL A 84 -30.19 0.12 -18.08
C VAL A 84 -29.00 -0.45 -17.30
N ARG A 85 -29.21 -0.93 -16.08
CA ARG A 85 -28.18 -1.59 -15.27
C ARG A 85 -27.49 -2.74 -16.02
N THR A 86 -28.28 -3.64 -16.61
CA THR A 86 -27.74 -4.80 -17.36
C THR A 86 -26.92 -4.34 -18.57
N THR A 87 -27.36 -3.28 -19.25
CA THR A 87 -26.65 -2.69 -20.38
C THR A 87 -25.31 -2.11 -19.94
N ILE A 88 -25.29 -1.34 -18.85
CA ILE A 88 -24.07 -0.73 -18.30
C ILE A 88 -23.07 -1.81 -17.87
N LEU A 89 -23.50 -2.84 -17.14
CA LEU A 89 -22.63 -3.96 -16.74
C LEU A 89 -22.06 -4.70 -17.96
N SER A 90 -22.85 -4.88 -19.02
CA SER A 90 -22.38 -5.49 -20.26
C SER A 90 -21.33 -4.63 -20.97
N LEU A 91 -21.48 -3.30 -20.94
CA LEU A 91 -20.50 -2.37 -21.49
C LEU A 91 -19.19 -2.38 -20.69
N ILE A 92 -19.27 -2.33 -19.36
CA ILE A 92 -18.11 -2.44 -18.47
C ILE A 92 -17.36 -3.76 -18.71
N HIS A 93 -18.08 -4.87 -18.81
CA HIS A 93 -17.48 -6.16 -19.13
C HIS A 93 -16.79 -6.12 -20.51
N GLY A 94 -17.43 -5.51 -21.52
CA GLY A 94 -16.85 -5.29 -22.84
C GLY A 94 -15.51 -4.53 -22.80
N VAL A 95 -15.47 -3.43 -22.04
CA VAL A 95 -14.24 -2.65 -21.81
C VAL A 95 -13.14 -3.54 -21.21
N ILE A 96 -13.48 -4.30 -20.16
CA ILE A 96 -12.52 -5.19 -19.48
C ILE A 96 -12.02 -6.31 -20.38
N THR A 97 -12.86 -6.88 -21.24
CA THR A 97 -12.42 -7.90 -22.20
C THR A 97 -11.47 -7.34 -23.26
N GLN A 98 -11.70 -6.11 -23.71
CA GLN A 98 -10.88 -5.47 -24.74
C GLN A 98 -9.46 -5.12 -24.25
N LEU A 99 -9.27 -4.88 -22.95
CA LEU A 99 -7.95 -4.63 -22.35
C LEU A 99 -6.93 -5.76 -22.57
N SER A 100 -7.39 -6.98 -22.89
CA SER A 100 -6.53 -8.15 -23.09
C SER A 100 -6.18 -8.43 -24.55
N GLU A 101 -6.90 -7.86 -25.52
CA GLU A 101 -6.88 -8.34 -26.91
C GLU A 101 -6.07 -7.46 -27.87
N ASP A 102 -5.77 -6.21 -27.52
CA ASP A 102 -5.20 -5.24 -28.47
C ASP A 102 -3.97 -4.50 -27.91
N ASP A 103 -2.81 -5.16 -27.95
CA ASP A 103 -1.51 -4.54 -27.63
C ASP A 103 -1.03 -3.53 -28.70
N THR A 104 -1.75 -3.39 -29.82
CA THR A 104 -1.20 -2.79 -31.03
C THR A 104 -1.46 -1.30 -31.23
N ASN A 105 -2.47 -0.71 -30.58
CA ASN A 105 -2.79 0.71 -30.76
C ASN A 105 -3.24 1.36 -29.44
N GLY A 106 -2.44 2.29 -28.89
CA GLY A 106 -2.76 3.05 -27.66
C GLY A 106 -4.01 3.95 -27.70
N ASN A 107 -4.85 3.83 -28.74
CA ASN A 107 -6.14 4.52 -28.85
C ASN A 107 -7.28 3.76 -28.15
N SER A 108 -7.06 2.52 -27.71
CA SER A 108 -8.05 1.69 -27.01
C SER A 108 -8.49 2.30 -25.68
N ASP A 109 -7.55 2.90 -24.94
CA ASP A 109 -7.77 3.34 -23.57
C ASP A 109 -8.62 4.62 -23.51
N GLU A 110 -8.42 5.55 -24.44
CA GLU A 110 -9.28 6.74 -24.56
C GLU A 110 -10.71 6.36 -24.88
N SER A 111 -10.91 5.37 -25.77
CA SER A 111 -12.24 4.85 -26.07
C SER A 111 -12.87 4.17 -24.85
N ALA A 112 -12.10 3.40 -24.08
CA ALA A 112 -12.55 2.76 -22.86
C ALA A 112 -12.99 3.79 -21.81
N ILE A 113 -12.18 4.84 -21.61
CA ILE A 113 -12.49 5.94 -20.68
C ILE A 113 -13.78 6.65 -21.11
N GLY A 114 -13.93 6.97 -22.40
CA GLY A 114 -15.15 7.60 -22.92
C GLY A 114 -16.41 6.73 -22.75
N ILE A 115 -16.29 5.40 -22.85
CA ILE A 115 -17.38 4.47 -22.54
C ILE A 115 -17.74 4.53 -21.05
N LEU A 116 -16.76 4.57 -20.15
CA LEU A 116 -16.99 4.64 -18.71
C LEU A 116 -17.66 5.96 -18.31
N GLU A 117 -17.23 7.08 -18.89
CA GLU A 117 -17.87 8.39 -18.70
C GLU A 117 -19.32 8.37 -19.17
N SER A 118 -19.59 7.84 -20.36
CA SER A 118 -20.95 7.69 -20.87
C SER A 118 -21.83 6.79 -19.97
N CYS A 119 -21.26 5.73 -19.41
CA CYS A 119 -21.96 4.87 -18.45
C CYS A 119 -22.26 5.60 -17.13
N ALA A 120 -21.34 6.45 -16.65
CA ALA A 120 -21.55 7.27 -15.47
C ALA A 120 -22.70 8.28 -15.68
N ASP A 121 -22.69 9.01 -16.80
CA ASP A 121 -23.76 9.96 -17.15
C ASP A 121 -25.12 9.28 -17.30
N THR A 122 -25.15 8.13 -17.97
CA THR A 122 -26.37 7.32 -18.12
C THR A 122 -26.89 6.84 -16.77
N SER A 123 -26.00 6.48 -15.84
CA SER A 123 -26.38 6.07 -14.49
C SER A 123 -27.05 7.23 -13.73
N ILE A 124 -26.53 8.45 -13.86
CA ILE A 124 -27.12 9.66 -13.27
C ILE A 124 -28.52 9.92 -13.84
N MET A 125 -28.69 9.82 -15.17
CA MET A 125 -29.99 10.04 -15.83
C MET A 125 -31.08 9.05 -15.38
N HIS A 126 -30.69 7.86 -14.91
CA HIS A 126 -31.60 6.79 -14.52
C HIS A 126 -31.64 6.53 -13.00
N ASP A 127 -31.04 7.41 -12.20
CA ASP A 127 -30.95 7.28 -10.72
C ASP A 127 -30.33 5.94 -10.28
N ILE A 128 -29.25 5.53 -10.95
CA ILE A 128 -28.46 4.34 -10.62
C ILE A 128 -27.10 4.80 -10.07
N SER A 129 -26.67 4.24 -8.94
CA SER A 129 -25.32 4.50 -8.42
C SER A 129 -24.28 3.76 -9.25
N PHE A 130 -23.53 4.49 -10.09
CA PHE A 130 -22.45 3.91 -10.90
C PHE A 130 -21.34 3.31 -10.03
N SER A 131 -21.00 3.97 -8.91
CA SER A 131 -20.05 3.46 -7.91
C SER A 131 -20.49 2.09 -7.37
N SER A 132 -21.79 1.93 -7.07
CA SER A 132 -22.32 0.63 -6.62
C SER A 132 -22.22 -0.46 -7.69
N LEU A 133 -22.30 -0.13 -8.99
CA LEU A 133 -22.14 -1.11 -10.07
C LEU A 133 -20.70 -1.56 -10.22
N LEU A 134 -19.74 -0.63 -10.13
CA LEU A 134 -18.31 -0.94 -10.25
C LEU A 134 -17.77 -1.74 -9.07
N GLN A 135 -18.45 -1.70 -7.93
CA GLN A 135 -18.10 -2.47 -6.72
C GLN A 135 -18.90 -3.78 -6.60
N GLU A 136 -19.82 -4.07 -7.52
CA GLU A 136 -20.54 -5.34 -7.56
C GLU A 136 -19.63 -6.44 -8.12
N LYS A 137 -19.73 -7.64 -7.52
CA LYS A 137 -19.05 -8.86 -7.95
C LYS A 137 -19.70 -9.47 -9.20
N SER A 138 -19.76 -8.69 -10.27
CA SER A 138 -20.53 -8.96 -11.48
C SER A 138 -19.81 -9.84 -12.50
N ILE A 139 -18.49 -10.03 -12.36
CA ILE A 139 -17.68 -10.82 -13.30
C ILE A 139 -17.00 -11.94 -12.50
N GLU A 140 -17.48 -13.17 -12.67
CA GLU A 140 -16.88 -14.37 -12.04
C GLU A 140 -16.66 -14.25 -10.52
N GLY A 141 -17.54 -13.54 -9.81
CA GLY A 141 -17.46 -13.35 -8.35
C GLY A 141 -16.48 -12.28 -7.88
N HIS A 142 -15.94 -11.47 -8.79
CA HIS A 142 -15.06 -10.33 -8.48
C HIS A 142 -15.55 -9.02 -9.12
N THR A 143 -15.00 -7.91 -8.64
CA THR A 143 -15.30 -6.57 -9.16
C THR A 143 -14.74 -6.33 -10.57
N PRO A 144 -15.35 -5.45 -11.37
CA PRO A 144 -14.76 -4.89 -12.58
C PRO A 144 -13.30 -4.43 -12.43
N ILE A 145 -12.96 -3.75 -11.34
CA ILE A 145 -11.60 -3.25 -11.09
C ILE A 145 -10.60 -4.40 -10.93
N TYR A 146 -10.97 -5.47 -10.21
CA TYR A 146 -10.13 -6.67 -10.07
C TYR A 146 -9.71 -7.23 -11.43
N TRP A 147 -10.67 -7.40 -12.34
CA TRP A 147 -10.38 -7.93 -13.67
C TRP A 147 -9.61 -6.97 -14.55
N ALA A 148 -9.85 -5.66 -14.45
CA ALA A 148 -9.06 -4.66 -15.16
C ALA A 148 -7.58 -4.70 -14.74
N ILE A 149 -7.29 -4.94 -13.46
CA ILE A 149 -5.92 -5.11 -12.96
C ILE A 149 -5.29 -6.40 -13.49
N LEU A 150 -6.02 -7.52 -13.44
CA LEU A 150 -5.51 -8.83 -13.86
C LEU A 150 -5.25 -8.93 -15.37
N LYS A 151 -6.17 -8.41 -16.19
CA LYS A 151 -6.09 -8.50 -17.65
C LYS A 151 -5.09 -7.54 -18.28
N ARG A 152 -4.54 -6.62 -17.49
CA ARG A 152 -3.54 -5.70 -17.99
C ARG A 152 -2.29 -6.47 -18.44
N PRO A 153 -1.72 -6.15 -19.62
CA PRO A 153 -0.44 -6.70 -20.06
C PRO A 153 0.63 -6.54 -18.98
N ILE A 154 1.08 -7.65 -18.39
CA ILE A 154 2.22 -7.64 -17.48
C ILE A 154 3.44 -7.39 -18.36
N ARG A 155 3.99 -6.17 -18.31
CA ARG A 155 5.33 -5.92 -18.80
C ARG A 155 6.28 -6.77 -17.98
N ARG A 156 6.55 -7.98 -18.46
CA ARG A 156 7.72 -8.74 -18.03
C ARG A 156 8.86 -7.78 -18.30
N SER A 157 9.41 -7.22 -17.23
CA SER A 157 10.65 -6.46 -17.27
C SER A 157 11.65 -7.41 -17.89
N THR A 158 11.74 -7.37 -19.21
CA THR A 158 12.68 -8.14 -19.99
C THR A 158 13.97 -7.43 -19.70
N ALA A 159 14.56 -7.80 -18.56
CA ALA A 159 15.89 -7.39 -18.17
C ALA A 159 16.72 -7.53 -19.43
N HIS A 160 17.16 -6.38 -19.95
CA HIS A 160 17.83 -6.22 -21.23
C HIS A 160 19.04 -7.16 -21.27
N ASN A 161 18.83 -8.39 -21.74
CA ASN A 161 19.88 -9.40 -21.92
C ASN A 161 20.68 -9.15 -23.22
N ASN A 162 20.43 -8.03 -23.89
CA ASN A 162 21.09 -7.66 -25.15
C ASN A 162 22.30 -6.75 -24.95
N SER A 163 23.13 -7.02 -23.93
CA SER A 163 24.51 -6.51 -23.93
C SER A 163 25.49 -7.59 -23.53
N SER A 164 25.73 -8.51 -24.47
CA SER A 164 26.96 -9.30 -24.54
C SER A 164 28.16 -8.37 -24.84
N SER A 165 28.45 -7.42 -23.95
CA SER A 165 29.71 -6.71 -23.91
C SER A 165 30.31 -6.94 -22.52
N PRO A 166 31.40 -7.72 -22.41
CA PRO A 166 31.98 -8.09 -21.12
C PRO A 166 32.60 -6.85 -20.48
N ARG A 167 31.84 -6.18 -19.60
CA ARG A 167 32.38 -5.12 -18.76
C ARG A 167 33.05 -5.75 -17.53
N PRO A 168 34.28 -5.32 -17.17
CA PRO A 168 35.00 -5.89 -16.03
C PRO A 168 34.24 -5.69 -14.72
N ALA A 169 34.27 -6.72 -13.87
CA ALA A 169 33.59 -6.83 -12.58
C ALA A 169 33.67 -5.54 -11.76
N ARG A 170 32.59 -4.75 -11.75
CA ARG A 170 32.43 -3.62 -10.84
C ARG A 170 31.71 -4.09 -9.58
N SER A 171 32.36 -3.86 -8.44
CA SER A 171 31.86 -4.01 -7.07
C SER A 171 30.35 -3.77 -6.91
N LEU A 172 29.66 -4.72 -6.27
CA LEU A 172 28.23 -4.73 -5.88
C LEU A 172 27.79 -3.51 -5.02
N SER A 173 28.70 -2.59 -4.67
CA SER A 173 28.41 -1.42 -3.83
C SER A 173 27.72 -0.24 -4.56
N SER A 174 27.44 -0.33 -5.87
CA SER A 174 26.99 0.81 -6.69
C SER A 174 25.71 0.52 -7.52
N ALA A 175 24.75 -0.22 -6.97
CA ALA A 175 23.46 -0.46 -7.63
C ALA A 175 22.34 0.51 -7.18
N TYR A 176 22.65 1.55 -6.41
CA TYR A 176 21.63 2.54 -6.00
C TYR A 176 21.40 3.53 -7.14
N THR A 177 20.48 3.21 -8.05
CA THR A 177 19.88 4.22 -8.93
C THR A 177 19.05 5.15 -8.05
N PRO A 178 19.32 6.47 -8.01
CA PRO A 178 18.48 7.42 -7.30
C PRO A 178 17.01 7.24 -7.68
N PHE A 179 16.11 7.41 -6.71
CA PHE A 179 14.65 7.31 -6.92
C PHE A 179 14.13 8.31 -7.95
N ASP A 180 14.92 9.35 -8.25
CA ASP A 180 14.55 10.47 -9.10
C ASP A 180 14.70 10.17 -10.61
N GLU A 181 15.37 9.08 -10.99
CA GLU A 181 15.37 8.58 -12.39
C GLU A 181 14.28 7.53 -12.56
N GLU A 182 13.02 7.95 -12.45
CA GLU A 182 11.92 7.17 -13.00
C GLU A 182 12.18 7.01 -14.51
N PRO A 183 12.23 5.78 -15.04
CA PRO A 183 12.39 5.58 -16.46
C PRO A 183 11.25 6.33 -17.15
N ASN A 184 11.61 7.24 -18.07
CA ASN A 184 10.69 8.11 -18.79
C ASN A 184 9.85 7.31 -19.81
N ASP A 185 9.18 6.27 -19.34
CA ASP A 185 8.39 5.33 -20.12
C ASP A 185 6.95 5.87 -20.22
N ASN A 186 6.80 6.87 -21.09
CA ASN A 186 5.51 7.49 -21.43
C ASN A 186 4.48 6.46 -21.95
N SER A 187 4.90 5.25 -22.35
CA SER A 187 3.96 4.24 -22.85
C SER A 187 3.22 3.49 -21.75
N SER A 188 3.69 3.52 -20.49
CA SER A 188 3.06 2.81 -19.37
C SER A 188 1.90 3.57 -18.71
N GLY A 189 1.69 4.85 -19.08
CA GLY A 189 0.67 5.70 -18.49
C GLY A 189 -0.75 5.34 -18.91
N SER A 190 -0.93 4.84 -20.14
CA SER A 190 -2.25 4.67 -20.76
C SER A 190 -3.08 3.57 -20.07
N GLU A 191 -2.53 2.36 -19.91
CA GLU A 191 -3.27 1.25 -19.28
C GLU A 191 -3.62 1.53 -17.80
N ARG A 192 -2.73 2.25 -17.11
CA ARG A 192 -2.97 2.70 -15.73
C ARG A 192 -4.15 3.67 -15.69
N ALA A 193 -4.38 4.46 -16.73
CA ALA A 193 -5.46 5.44 -16.78
C ALA A 193 -6.84 4.79 -16.68
N VAL A 194 -7.08 3.64 -17.34
CA VAL A 194 -8.37 2.94 -17.23
C VAL A 194 -8.63 2.45 -15.80
N VAL A 195 -7.64 1.83 -15.15
CA VAL A 195 -7.75 1.36 -13.75
C VAL A 195 -7.99 2.54 -12.80
N LEU A 196 -7.24 3.63 -12.95
CA LEU A 196 -7.41 4.84 -12.14
C LEU A 196 -8.76 5.52 -12.38
N THR A 197 -9.28 5.48 -13.60
CA THR A 197 -10.60 5.99 -13.96
C THR A 197 -11.71 5.17 -13.29
N LEU A 198 -11.60 3.84 -13.32
CA LEU A 198 -12.52 2.96 -12.61
C LEU A 198 -12.49 3.22 -11.09
N LEU A 199 -11.30 3.41 -10.50
CA LEU A 199 -11.15 3.77 -9.08
C LEU A 199 -11.81 5.10 -8.75
N LYS A 200 -11.63 6.13 -9.59
CA LYS A 200 -12.27 7.44 -9.45
C LYS A 200 -13.79 7.31 -9.41
N PHE A 201 -14.38 6.57 -10.34
CA PHE A 201 -15.82 6.36 -10.40
C PHE A 201 -16.36 5.44 -9.29
N SER A 202 -15.51 4.63 -8.68
CA SER A 202 -15.88 3.73 -7.60
C SER A 202 -15.79 4.35 -6.21
N ALA A 203 -15.31 5.59 -6.08
CA ALA A 203 -15.25 6.25 -4.78
C ALA A 203 -16.66 6.50 -4.19
N PRO A 204 -16.85 6.34 -2.87
CA PRO A 204 -15.93 5.75 -1.89
C PRO A 204 -15.82 4.22 -2.03
N LEU A 205 -14.61 3.68 -1.91
CA LEU A 205 -14.39 2.24 -1.99
C LEU A 205 -14.77 1.54 -0.68
N THR A 206 -15.51 0.45 -0.78
CA THR A 206 -15.73 -0.49 0.33
C THR A 206 -14.45 -1.28 0.63
N GLU A 207 -14.28 -1.77 1.86
CA GLU A 207 -13.12 -2.60 2.19
C GLU A 207 -13.10 -3.93 1.41
N ALA A 208 -14.25 -4.47 1.04
CA ALA A 208 -14.33 -5.65 0.16
C ALA A 208 -13.72 -5.35 -1.22
N THR A 209 -14.04 -4.19 -1.82
CA THR A 209 -13.44 -3.74 -3.09
C THR A 209 -11.93 -3.50 -2.93
N LYS A 210 -11.49 -2.90 -1.81
CA LYS A 210 -10.05 -2.70 -1.55
C LYS A 210 -9.30 -4.03 -1.40
N SER A 211 -9.88 -5.02 -0.73
CA SER A 211 -9.34 -6.38 -0.65
C SER A 211 -9.24 -7.03 -2.04
N ASP A 212 -10.29 -6.95 -2.87
CA ASP A 212 -10.24 -7.41 -4.28
C ASP A 212 -9.09 -6.74 -5.05
N ILE A 213 -8.91 -5.42 -4.92
CA ILE A 213 -7.81 -4.69 -5.56
C ILE A 213 -6.43 -5.17 -5.06
N ARG A 214 -6.27 -5.37 -3.76
CA ARG A 214 -5.02 -5.90 -3.16
C ARG A 214 -4.71 -7.28 -3.72
N LEU A 215 -5.70 -8.16 -3.76
CA LEU A 215 -5.60 -9.51 -4.31
C LEU A 215 -5.17 -9.48 -5.78
N ALA A 216 -5.82 -8.67 -6.62
CA ALA A 216 -5.47 -8.55 -8.04
C ALA A 216 -4.02 -8.08 -8.25
N CYS A 217 -3.60 -7.04 -7.51
CA CYS A 217 -2.21 -6.54 -7.59
C CYS A 217 -1.21 -7.61 -7.12
N MET A 218 -1.56 -8.37 -6.07
CA MET A 218 -0.71 -9.43 -5.51
C MET A 218 -0.54 -10.58 -6.50
N LEU A 219 -1.61 -11.03 -7.14
CA LEU A 219 -1.57 -12.11 -8.15
C LEU A 219 -0.67 -11.74 -9.33
N ASN A 220 -0.66 -10.47 -9.75
CA ASN A 220 0.24 -9.97 -10.79
C ASN A 220 1.64 -9.62 -10.30
N SER A 221 1.89 -9.65 -8.98
CA SER A 221 3.12 -9.16 -8.35
C SER A 221 3.52 -7.75 -8.80
N ASP A 222 2.54 -6.87 -9.06
CA ASP A 222 2.80 -5.50 -9.52
C ASP A 222 2.71 -4.50 -8.36
N ASP A 223 3.84 -4.32 -7.68
CA ASP A 223 3.99 -3.30 -6.65
C ASP A 223 3.84 -1.88 -7.23
N ALA A 224 4.32 -1.60 -8.44
CA ALA A 224 4.27 -0.25 -9.01
C ALA A 224 2.82 0.22 -9.22
N LEU A 225 1.95 -0.65 -9.75
CA LEU A 225 0.53 -0.37 -9.83
C LEU A 225 -0.08 -0.22 -8.44
N PHE A 226 0.22 -1.14 -7.52
CA PHE A 226 -0.32 -1.07 -6.17
C PHE A 226 0.02 0.25 -5.47
N GLN A 227 1.26 0.72 -5.59
CA GLN A 227 1.67 2.02 -5.05
C GLN A 227 0.98 3.18 -5.75
N CYS A 228 0.78 3.10 -7.07
CA CYS A 228 0.00 4.08 -7.82
C CYS A 228 -1.46 4.14 -7.31
N ILE A 229 -2.12 3.01 -7.14
CA ILE A 229 -3.48 2.93 -6.60
C ILE A 229 -3.52 3.46 -5.15
N ARG A 230 -2.58 3.05 -4.29
CA ARG A 230 -2.46 3.52 -2.91
C ARG A 230 -2.23 5.03 -2.81
N SER A 231 -1.63 5.63 -3.83
CA SER A 231 -1.45 7.08 -3.90
C SER A 231 -2.74 7.85 -4.20
N THR A 232 -3.83 7.17 -4.59
CA THR A 232 -5.14 7.81 -4.79
C THR A 232 -5.90 8.01 -3.48
N GLU A 233 -6.65 9.11 -3.35
CA GLU A 233 -7.48 9.37 -2.16
C GLU A 233 -8.67 8.41 -2.04
N ALA A 234 -9.15 7.86 -3.15
CA ALA A 234 -10.22 6.87 -3.16
C ALA A 234 -9.82 5.58 -2.42
N PHE A 235 -8.54 5.21 -2.47
CA PHE A 235 -8.01 3.99 -1.87
C PHE A 235 -7.51 4.20 -0.44
N ALA A 236 -6.61 5.16 -0.25
CA ALA A 236 -5.99 5.48 1.04
C ALA A 236 -6.15 6.98 1.32
N PRO A 237 -7.33 7.42 1.78
CA PRO A 237 -7.51 8.80 2.20
C PRO A 237 -6.55 9.11 3.34
N VAL A 238 -5.91 10.29 3.29
CA VAL A 238 -5.05 10.76 4.38
C VAL A 238 -5.97 11.29 5.48
N VAL A 239 -6.07 10.55 6.59
CA VAL A 239 -6.96 10.88 7.72
C VAL A 239 -6.15 11.20 8.97
N GLY A 240 -6.65 12.11 9.80
CA GLY A 240 -6.13 12.33 11.15
C GLY A 240 -4.85 13.17 11.21
N THR A 241 -3.87 12.72 11.99
CA THR A 241 -2.64 13.48 12.26
C THR A 241 -1.80 13.71 11.02
N ASP A 242 -1.75 12.75 10.09
CA ASP A 242 -1.03 12.90 8.83
C ASP A 242 -1.62 14.03 7.97
N GLN A 243 -2.95 14.21 7.97
CA GLN A 243 -3.61 15.30 7.25
C GLN A 243 -3.16 16.67 7.77
N ILE A 244 -2.99 16.79 9.08
CA ILE A 244 -2.51 18.01 9.74
C ILE A 244 -1.02 18.24 9.43
N LEU A 245 -0.21 17.18 9.48
CA LEU A 245 1.24 17.27 9.26
C LEU A 245 1.62 17.61 7.83
N PHE A 246 0.91 17.04 6.86
CA PHE A 246 1.08 17.39 5.46
C PHE A 246 0.40 18.74 5.13
N GLY A 247 -0.55 19.17 5.96
CA GLY A 247 -1.35 20.38 5.78
C GLY A 247 -2.49 20.17 4.79
N THR A 248 -3.62 20.84 5.00
CA THR A 248 -4.73 20.89 4.04
C THR A 248 -4.40 21.87 2.93
N ALA A 249 -3.30 21.67 2.20
CA ALA A 249 -3.16 22.37 0.94
C ALA A 249 -4.23 21.76 0.04
N THR A 250 -5.35 22.46 -0.11
CA THR A 250 -6.31 22.18 -1.17
C THR A 250 -5.50 22.26 -2.46
N PRO A 251 -5.23 21.13 -3.13
CA PRO A 251 -4.52 21.17 -4.40
C PRO A 251 -5.33 22.08 -5.32
N ASP A 252 -4.65 23.04 -5.96
CA ASP A 252 -5.29 23.82 -7.01
C ASP A 252 -5.83 22.80 -8.04
N PRO A 253 -7.15 22.82 -8.36
CA PRO A 253 -7.75 21.83 -9.25
C PRO A 253 -7.08 21.77 -10.63
N THR A 254 -6.33 22.81 -11.02
CA THR A 254 -5.58 22.82 -12.29
C THR A 254 -4.28 22.02 -12.26
N ASP A 255 -3.71 21.70 -11.09
CA ASP A 255 -2.40 21.03 -10.97
C ASP A 255 -2.49 19.54 -10.58
N MET A 256 -3.72 19.00 -10.44
CA MET A 256 -3.95 17.63 -9.95
C MET A 256 -3.36 16.54 -10.86
N MET A 257 -3.38 16.74 -12.19
CA MET A 257 -2.75 15.80 -13.13
C MET A 257 -1.22 15.91 -13.17
N SER A 258 -0.67 17.10 -12.92
CA SER A 258 0.78 17.37 -12.89
C SER A 258 1.42 16.83 -11.60
N GLU A 259 0.72 16.94 -10.46
CA GLU A 259 1.17 16.34 -9.20
C GLU A 259 1.17 14.80 -9.21
N LEU A 260 0.17 14.18 -9.84
CA LEU A 260 0.16 12.72 -10.07
C LEU A 260 1.39 12.27 -10.87
N GLY A 261 1.85 13.09 -11.82
CA GLY A 261 3.02 12.81 -12.66
C GLY A 261 4.37 13.08 -11.97
N ARG A 262 4.48 14.11 -11.12
CA ARG A 262 5.76 14.45 -10.46
C ARG A 262 6.04 13.65 -9.21
N GLY A 263 5.02 13.13 -8.53
CA GLY A 263 5.20 12.34 -7.30
C GLY A 263 6.04 13.03 -6.21
N ILE A 264 6.13 14.37 -6.27
CA ILE A 264 6.75 15.23 -5.26
C ILE A 264 5.80 15.40 -4.05
N GLY A 265 4.60 14.82 -4.12
CA GLY A 265 3.59 14.89 -3.08
C GLY A 265 3.84 13.90 -1.94
N ARG A 266 4.01 14.44 -0.72
CA ARG A 266 3.39 14.12 0.60
C ARG A 266 3.07 12.68 1.01
N LYS A 267 3.32 11.66 0.19
CA LYS A 267 2.94 10.28 0.45
C LYS A 267 4.19 9.42 0.52
N ASP A 268 4.08 8.37 1.33
CA ASP A 268 5.12 7.37 1.45
C ASP A 268 5.34 6.67 0.12
N ARG A 269 6.60 6.55 -0.31
CA ARG A 269 6.95 5.84 -1.53
C ARG A 269 7.61 4.52 -1.17
N VAL A 270 7.15 3.46 -1.81
CA VAL A 270 7.78 2.15 -1.75
C VAL A 270 8.07 1.70 -3.17
N ARG A 271 9.24 1.10 -3.41
CA ARG A 271 9.59 0.49 -4.68
C ARG A 271 10.20 -0.87 -4.42
N VAL A 272 9.55 -1.93 -4.87
CA VAL A 272 10.08 -3.28 -4.78
C VAL A 272 10.94 -3.61 -6.00
N VAL A 273 12.15 -4.12 -5.74
CA VAL A 273 13.11 -4.61 -6.72
C VAL A 273 13.33 -6.10 -6.47
N HIS A 274 13.01 -6.93 -7.45
CA HIS A 274 13.29 -8.37 -7.39
C HIS A 274 14.75 -8.63 -7.79
N MET A 275 15.44 -9.47 -7.02
CA MET A 275 16.83 -9.83 -7.34
C MET A 275 16.85 -10.86 -8.46
N THR A 276 17.74 -10.71 -9.44
CA THR A 276 17.88 -11.63 -10.58
C THR A 276 18.52 -12.95 -10.20
N ASP A 277 19.34 -12.95 -9.15
CA ASP A 277 20.18 -14.09 -8.78
C ASP A 277 19.50 -15.02 -7.76
N ASP A 278 18.37 -14.58 -7.18
CA ASP A 278 17.64 -15.32 -6.16
C ASP A 278 16.13 -15.09 -6.29
N ASP A 279 15.42 -16.12 -6.74
CA ASP A 279 13.96 -16.11 -6.92
C ASP A 279 13.19 -15.86 -5.62
N ALA A 280 13.80 -16.11 -4.46
CA ALA A 280 13.21 -15.84 -3.16
C ALA A 280 13.56 -14.44 -2.62
N ALA A 281 14.49 -13.70 -3.24
CA ALA A 281 14.98 -12.43 -2.72
C ALA A 281 14.35 -11.20 -3.40
N PHE A 282 14.14 -10.16 -2.60
CA PHE A 282 13.75 -8.84 -3.07
C PHE A 282 14.26 -7.75 -2.13
N ALA A 283 14.28 -6.51 -2.60
CA ALA A 283 14.49 -5.33 -1.78
C ALA A 283 13.33 -4.36 -1.95
N ALA A 284 12.81 -3.81 -0.85
CA ALA A 284 11.85 -2.71 -0.86
C ALA A 284 12.58 -1.42 -0.48
N HIS A 285 12.66 -0.48 -1.42
CA HIS A 285 13.18 0.87 -1.18
C HIS A 285 12.05 1.74 -0.65
N LEU A 286 12.30 2.43 0.46
CA LEU A 286 11.30 3.17 1.21
C LEU A 286 11.72 4.65 1.29
N GLU A 287 10.81 5.55 0.97
CA GLU A 287 10.94 6.98 1.24
C GLU A 287 9.75 7.45 2.08
N VAL A 288 10.04 7.92 3.29
CA VAL A 288 9.03 8.34 4.27
C VAL A 288 9.21 9.81 4.59
N PRO A 289 8.43 10.72 3.96
CA PRO A 289 8.54 12.15 4.22
C PRO A 289 8.12 12.49 5.65
N LEU A 290 8.77 13.52 6.21
CA LEU A 290 8.49 14.03 7.56
C LEU A 290 8.55 12.92 8.64
N PHE A 291 9.43 11.93 8.47
CA PHE A 291 9.47 10.71 9.29
C PHE A 291 9.45 11.00 10.79
N GLN A 292 10.36 11.86 11.27
CA GLN A 292 10.44 12.18 12.70
C GLN A 292 9.17 12.86 13.23
N LYS A 293 8.57 13.78 12.45
CA LYS A 293 7.34 14.47 12.85
C LYS A 293 6.18 13.48 12.94
N ARG A 294 6.06 12.58 11.96
CA ARG A 294 5.02 11.54 11.96
C ARG A 294 5.21 10.54 13.10
N MET A 295 6.45 10.14 13.39
CA MET A 295 6.75 9.31 14.56
C MET A 295 6.42 10.01 15.88
N ARG A 296 6.69 11.31 16.03
CA ARG A 296 6.39 12.06 17.26
C ARG A 296 4.90 12.37 17.46
N VAL A 297 4.17 12.64 16.37
CA VAL A 297 2.77 13.11 16.45
C VAL A 297 1.78 11.98 16.20
N GLY A 298 1.97 11.20 15.13
CA GLY A 298 1.09 10.08 14.78
C GLY A 298 1.48 8.78 15.47
N GLY A 299 2.76 8.59 15.80
CA GLY A 299 3.24 7.40 16.49
C GLY A 299 3.23 6.12 15.66
N ARG A 300 2.79 6.16 14.40
CA ARG A 300 2.68 4.98 13.53
C ARG A 300 2.74 5.37 12.05
N ILE A 301 3.55 4.65 11.28
CA ILE A 301 3.70 4.83 9.83
C ILE A 301 3.67 3.45 9.15
N PRO A 302 2.52 3.01 8.62
CA PRO A 302 2.40 1.75 7.89
C PRO A 302 2.81 1.91 6.42
N LEU A 303 3.62 0.98 5.92
CA LEU A 303 4.08 0.91 4.54
C LEU A 303 3.68 -0.44 3.96
N ASP A 304 2.69 -0.43 3.08
CA ASP A 304 2.20 -1.62 2.40
C ASP A 304 2.89 -1.76 1.05
N PHE A 305 3.33 -2.97 0.68
CA PHE A 305 3.98 -3.26 -0.60
C PHE A 305 3.84 -4.73 -1.01
N ILE A 306 4.10 -5.02 -2.29
CA ILE A 306 3.97 -6.39 -2.83
C ILE A 306 5.35 -6.94 -3.17
N GLY A 307 5.74 -8.02 -2.50
CA GLY A 307 7.00 -8.72 -2.73
C GLY A 307 6.77 -10.18 -3.10
N LYS A 308 7.20 -10.59 -4.30
CA LYS A 308 7.18 -11.99 -4.75
C LYS A 308 5.79 -12.65 -4.59
N GLY A 309 4.72 -11.94 -4.95
CA GLY A 309 3.34 -12.44 -4.84
C GLY A 309 2.80 -12.56 -3.41
N ARG A 310 3.35 -11.79 -2.46
CA ARG A 310 2.81 -11.61 -1.11
C ARG A 310 2.68 -10.12 -0.81
N MET A 311 1.67 -9.75 -0.04
CA MET A 311 1.49 -8.40 0.44
C MET A 311 2.08 -8.27 1.85
N PHE A 312 3.01 -7.34 2.00
CA PHE A 312 3.69 -7.06 3.26
C PHE A 312 3.26 -5.69 3.80
N ARG A 313 3.28 -5.56 5.12
CA ARG A 313 3.24 -4.28 5.80
C ARG A 313 4.46 -4.13 6.69
N LEU A 314 5.27 -3.11 6.41
CA LEU A 314 6.32 -2.65 7.31
C LEU A 314 5.78 -1.44 8.08
N THR A 315 5.74 -1.52 9.40
CA THR A 315 5.25 -0.42 10.24
C THR A 315 6.37 0.10 11.12
N PHE A 316 6.65 1.40 11.02
CA PHE A 316 7.38 2.13 12.06
C PHE A 316 6.38 2.58 13.12
N ALA A 317 6.65 2.34 14.40
CA ALA A 317 5.73 2.74 15.46
C ALA A 317 6.46 3.15 16.74
N VAL A 318 5.78 3.92 17.58
CA VAL A 318 6.19 4.21 18.95
C VAL A 318 5.48 3.22 19.86
N ALA A 319 6.25 2.48 20.66
CA ALA A 319 5.71 1.54 21.64
C ALA A 319 4.83 2.28 22.64
N THR A 320 3.55 1.91 22.74
CA THR A 320 2.60 2.54 23.68
C THR A 320 2.53 1.80 25.01
N ALA A 321 2.79 0.51 25.00
CA ALA A 321 2.78 -0.37 26.17
C ALA A 321 4.10 -1.13 26.29
N TYR A 322 4.24 -1.89 27.38
CA TYR A 322 5.31 -2.86 27.52
C TYR A 322 5.03 -4.04 26.59
N ASP A 323 5.43 -3.91 25.33
CA ASP A 323 5.37 -5.01 24.37
C ASP A 323 6.54 -5.95 24.61
N ALA A 324 6.25 -7.25 24.72
CA ALA A 324 7.26 -8.30 24.79
C ALA A 324 7.54 -8.79 23.37
N VAL A 325 8.69 -8.39 22.83
CA VAL A 325 9.15 -8.80 21.50
C VAL A 325 10.29 -9.79 21.66
N ALA A 326 10.08 -11.03 21.21
CA ALA A 326 11.08 -12.09 21.32
C ALA A 326 11.67 -12.26 22.75
N GLY A 327 10.84 -12.06 23.77
CA GLY A 327 11.24 -12.13 25.18
C GLY A 327 11.93 -10.87 25.73
N LYS A 328 12.20 -9.85 24.90
CA LYS A 328 12.68 -8.55 25.34
C LYS A 328 11.49 -7.62 25.61
N VAL A 329 11.47 -7.01 26.79
CA VAL A 329 10.49 -5.98 27.14
C VAL A 329 10.90 -4.66 26.48
N ILE A 330 10.07 -4.15 25.56
CA ILE A 330 10.25 -2.84 24.94
C ILE A 330 9.66 -1.78 25.87
N LYS A 331 10.44 -0.72 26.13
CA LYS A 331 9.98 0.39 26.98
C LYS A 331 8.98 1.26 26.21
N PRO A 332 7.87 1.70 26.83
CA PRO A 332 7.00 2.72 26.24
C PRO A 332 7.79 3.94 25.77
N GLY A 333 7.41 4.48 24.60
CA GLY A 333 8.10 5.58 23.93
C GLY A 333 9.25 5.15 23.02
N SER A 334 9.71 3.90 23.08
CA SER A 334 10.74 3.37 22.18
C SER A 334 10.19 3.27 20.75
N TRP A 335 11.02 3.59 19.76
CA TRP A 335 10.63 3.40 18.36
C TRP A 335 10.94 1.96 17.94
N LEU A 336 9.98 1.31 17.29
CA LEU A 336 10.09 -0.05 16.80
C LEU A 336 9.76 -0.13 15.32
N VAL A 337 10.24 -1.20 14.70
CA VAL A 337 9.88 -1.60 13.34
C VAL A 337 9.20 -2.96 13.43
N SER A 338 8.08 -3.11 12.75
CA SER A 338 7.39 -4.39 12.63
C SER A 338 7.16 -4.75 11.17
N LEU A 339 7.23 -6.04 10.85
CA LEU A 339 6.96 -6.60 9.54
C LEU A 339 5.91 -7.70 9.68
N GLU A 340 4.81 -7.56 8.96
CA GLU A 340 3.72 -8.53 8.89
C GLU A 340 3.34 -8.83 7.45
N ILE A 341 2.63 -9.94 7.25
CA ILE A 341 2.01 -10.30 5.98
C ILE A 341 0.50 -10.03 6.06
N LEU A 342 -0.06 -9.43 5.01
CA LEU A 342 -1.48 -9.05 4.98
C LEU A 342 -2.37 -10.19 4.47
N GLU A 343 -3.69 -9.95 4.53
CA GLU A 343 -4.73 -10.86 4.03
C GLU A 343 -4.44 -11.36 2.60
N ASP A 344 -5.02 -12.52 2.28
CA ASP A 344 -4.89 -13.24 1.01
C ASP A 344 -3.48 -13.75 0.65
N SER A 345 -2.45 -13.31 1.37
CA SER A 345 -1.09 -13.76 1.13
C SER A 345 -0.85 -15.18 1.68
N PRO A 346 -0.17 -16.06 0.94
CA PRO A 346 0.20 -17.37 1.46
C PRO A 346 1.18 -17.23 2.64
N PRO A 347 1.06 -18.08 3.68
CA PRO A 347 2.03 -18.10 4.77
C PRO A 347 3.47 -18.19 4.25
N THR A 348 4.39 -17.40 4.79
CA THR A 348 5.78 -17.35 4.29
C THR A 348 6.81 -17.27 5.40
N TRP A 349 7.92 -17.98 5.20
CA TRP A 349 9.13 -17.73 5.98
C TRP A 349 9.80 -16.48 5.44
N ILE A 350 10.45 -15.72 6.31
CA ILE A 350 11.19 -14.53 5.93
C ILE A 350 12.43 -14.36 6.80
N ASP A 351 13.57 -14.13 6.15
CA ASP A 351 14.76 -13.54 6.75
C ASP A 351 14.94 -12.17 6.10
N SER A 352 14.86 -11.12 6.90
CA SER A 352 14.91 -9.76 6.38
C SER A 352 15.76 -8.84 7.23
N ARG A 353 16.19 -7.75 6.61
CA ARG A 353 17.10 -6.76 7.17
C ARG A 353 16.71 -5.38 6.69
N LEU A 354 16.39 -4.50 7.62
CA LEU A 354 16.19 -3.08 7.34
C LEU A 354 17.55 -2.37 7.40
N VAL A 355 17.87 -1.65 6.33
CA VAL A 355 19.10 -0.90 6.15
C VAL A 355 18.77 0.58 5.99
N ILE A 356 19.27 1.42 6.89
CA ILE A 356 19.11 2.88 6.83
C ILE A 356 20.51 3.49 6.66
N ARG A 357 20.72 4.12 5.50
CA ARG A 357 22.00 4.71 5.12
C ARG A 357 22.02 6.20 5.45
N GLU A 358 23.20 6.74 5.69
CA GLU A 358 23.40 8.18 5.81
C GLU A 358 22.99 8.90 4.51
N SER A 359 22.26 10.00 4.65
CA SER A 359 21.86 10.86 3.54
C SER A 359 23.08 11.64 3.02
N ARG A 360 23.45 11.41 1.77
CA ARG A 360 24.63 12.04 1.14
C ARG A 360 24.43 13.52 0.82
N TYR A 361 23.22 14.07 0.99
CA TYR A 361 22.91 15.46 0.66
C TYR A 361 23.68 16.49 1.48
N THR A 362 24.18 16.11 2.66
CA THR A 362 24.90 17.05 3.54
C THR A 362 26.33 17.36 3.11
N GLN A 363 26.89 16.66 2.12
CA GLN A 363 28.30 16.83 1.72
C GLN A 363 28.53 17.71 0.49
N SER A 364 27.49 18.12 -0.24
CA SER A 364 27.65 19.04 -1.37
C SER A 364 27.54 20.49 -0.91
N SER A 365 28.42 20.93 -0.02
CA SER A 365 28.70 22.37 0.06
C SER A 365 29.36 22.76 -1.28
N PRO A 366 28.88 23.77 -1.99
CA PRO A 366 29.53 24.23 -3.22
C PRO A 366 31.00 24.57 -2.93
N PRO A 367 31.91 24.33 -3.89
CA PRO A 367 33.34 24.62 -3.72
C PRO A 367 33.56 26.14 -3.79
N ASP A 368 33.05 26.87 -2.80
CA ASP A 368 33.24 28.31 -2.75
C ASP A 368 34.59 28.65 -2.13
N THR A 369 35.34 29.40 -2.92
CA THR A 369 36.54 30.19 -2.61
C THR A 369 37.85 29.44 -2.38
N THR A 370 38.71 29.64 -3.38
CA THR A 370 40.18 29.53 -3.38
C THR A 370 40.81 30.16 -2.13
N SER A 371 40.85 29.42 -1.03
CA SER A 371 41.67 29.76 0.13
C SER A 371 42.91 28.87 0.13
N THR A 372 43.95 29.44 -0.45
CA THR A 372 45.34 28.99 -0.41
C THR A 372 45.81 28.89 1.04
N SER A 373 45.78 27.72 1.67
CA SER A 373 46.75 27.29 2.70
C SER A 373 46.49 25.86 3.22
N GLY A 374 47.11 24.88 2.56
CA GLY A 374 47.97 23.86 3.18
C GLY A 374 47.51 22.91 4.31
N SER A 375 46.30 23.00 4.86
CA SER A 375 45.91 22.08 5.94
C SER A 375 45.38 20.75 5.39
N PRO A 376 45.97 19.59 5.74
CA PRO A 376 45.51 18.29 5.26
C PRO A 376 44.09 18.03 5.76
N ARG A 377 43.10 18.19 4.88
CA ARG A 377 41.70 17.80 5.12
C ARG A 377 41.70 16.34 5.55
N SER A 378 41.49 16.09 6.85
CA SER A 378 41.24 14.75 7.36
C SER A 378 39.98 14.24 6.68
N LYS A 379 40.11 13.13 5.94
CA LYS A 379 38.97 12.47 5.31
C LYS A 379 38.02 12.05 6.44
N ALA A 380 36.88 12.73 6.55
CA ALA A 380 35.86 12.37 7.52
C ALA A 380 35.46 10.91 7.28
N LYS A 381 35.57 10.08 8.33
CA LYS A 381 35.18 8.66 8.24
C LYS A 381 33.67 8.61 7.95
N PRO A 382 33.21 7.76 7.01
CA PRO A 382 31.78 7.64 6.70
C PRO A 382 31.02 7.21 7.97
N LYS A 383 29.84 7.78 8.21
CA LYS A 383 29.05 7.34 9.36
C LYS A 383 28.56 5.91 9.18
N PRO A 384 28.45 5.13 10.27
CA PRO A 384 27.96 3.76 10.21
C PRO A 384 26.55 3.68 9.62
N THR A 385 26.27 2.61 8.90
CA THR A 385 24.91 2.31 8.41
C THR A 385 24.10 1.66 9.53
N ILE A 386 22.88 2.12 9.77
CA ILE A 386 21.95 1.47 10.71
C ILE A 386 21.42 0.21 10.04
N THR A 387 21.57 -0.92 10.72
CA THR A 387 21.10 -2.22 10.23
C THR A 387 20.29 -2.89 11.33
N LEU A 388 19.07 -3.29 11.01
CA LEU A 388 18.16 -3.97 11.93
C LEU A 388 17.72 -5.29 11.30
N ARG A 389 17.93 -6.42 11.97
CA ARG A 389 17.51 -7.72 11.47
C ARG A 389 16.08 -8.00 11.93
N LEU A 390 15.22 -8.37 11.00
CA LEU A 390 13.83 -8.77 11.22
C LEU A 390 13.74 -10.25 10.83
N LYS A 391 13.99 -11.13 11.79
CA LYS A 391 13.97 -12.59 11.61
C LYS A 391 12.77 -13.18 12.33
N SER A 392 12.00 -14.01 11.62
CA SER A 392 10.95 -14.82 12.23
C SER A 392 11.43 -16.23 12.53
N SER A 393 11.12 -16.74 13.72
CA SER A 393 11.31 -18.16 14.07
C SER A 393 10.16 -19.03 13.58
N THR A 394 9.04 -18.43 13.19
CA THR A 394 7.84 -19.08 12.66
C THR A 394 7.46 -18.52 11.30
N GLN A 395 6.61 -19.23 10.57
CA GLN A 395 6.05 -18.71 9.32
C GLN A 395 5.14 -17.51 9.62
N LEU A 396 5.27 -16.42 8.86
CA LEU A 396 4.32 -15.32 8.93
C LEU A 396 2.99 -15.79 8.34
N THR A 397 1.92 -15.61 9.09
CA THR A 397 0.56 -15.98 8.69
C THR A 397 -0.34 -14.74 8.75
N PRO A 398 -1.16 -14.46 7.72
CA PRO A 398 -2.09 -13.33 7.75
C PRO A 398 -3.04 -13.37 8.95
N GLY A 399 -3.39 -12.20 9.47
CA GLY A 399 -4.49 -12.02 10.43
C GLY A 399 -4.26 -12.58 11.85
N ARG A 400 -3.07 -13.13 12.15
CA ARG A 400 -2.73 -13.60 13.50
C ARG A 400 -1.67 -12.71 14.11
N HIS A 401 -1.86 -12.31 15.37
CA HIS A 401 -0.85 -11.60 16.16
C HIS A 401 0.48 -12.36 16.28
N THR A 402 0.47 -13.68 16.07
CA THR A 402 1.66 -14.54 16.06
C THR A 402 2.50 -14.43 14.78
N GLY A 403 2.01 -13.72 13.76
CA GLY A 403 2.64 -13.58 12.44
C GLY A 403 3.37 -12.25 12.22
N ILE A 404 3.77 -11.56 13.29
CA ILE A 404 4.44 -10.25 13.24
C ILE A 404 5.88 -10.40 13.73
N VAL A 405 6.85 -9.95 12.94
CA VAL A 405 8.23 -9.78 13.38
C VAL A 405 8.40 -8.34 13.86
N GLN A 406 8.99 -8.14 15.02
CA GLN A 406 9.25 -6.79 15.53
C GLN A 406 10.71 -6.69 15.99
N ALA A 407 11.28 -5.49 15.89
CA ALA A 407 12.58 -5.18 16.48
C ALA A 407 12.63 -3.70 16.89
N GLY A 408 13.24 -3.43 18.05
CA GLY A 408 13.43 -2.07 18.54
C GLY A 408 14.52 -1.35 17.75
N LEU A 409 14.33 -0.08 17.39
CA LEU A 409 15.39 0.72 16.78
C LEU A 409 16.55 0.97 17.75
N ASP A 410 16.31 0.88 19.06
CA ASP A 410 17.32 0.94 20.11
C ASP A 410 18.27 -0.27 20.13
N GLU A 411 17.92 -1.38 19.44
CA GLU A 411 18.80 -2.55 19.32
C GLU A 411 20.00 -2.30 18.41
N SER A 412 19.88 -1.32 17.50
CA SER A 412 21.02 -0.82 16.75
C SER A 412 21.66 0.34 17.51
N LEU A 413 22.99 0.29 17.69
CA LEU A 413 23.76 1.35 18.35
C LEU A 413 23.42 2.75 17.81
N MET A 414 23.10 2.83 16.51
CA MET A 414 22.81 4.07 15.82
C MET A 414 21.32 4.32 15.57
N GLY A 415 20.44 3.34 15.84
CA GLY A 415 19.02 3.47 15.53
C GLY A 415 18.28 4.43 16.47
N SER A 416 18.70 4.52 17.73
CA SER A 416 18.21 5.55 18.68
C SER A 416 18.50 6.97 18.20
N ASN A 417 19.53 7.17 17.37
CA ASN A 417 19.84 8.49 16.84
C ASN A 417 18.69 9.05 16.00
N LEU A 418 17.90 8.21 15.33
CA LEU A 418 16.76 8.64 14.51
C LEU A 418 15.73 9.45 15.30
N MET A 419 15.72 9.39 16.63
CA MET A 419 14.83 10.17 17.49
C MET A 419 15.26 11.63 17.67
N TYR A 420 16.54 11.95 17.48
CA TYR A 420 17.08 13.29 17.72
C TYR A 420 17.01 14.17 16.47
N ASP A 421 16.78 15.46 16.65
CA ASP A 421 16.78 16.41 15.54
C ASP A 421 18.19 16.59 14.97
N GLY A 422 18.28 16.86 13.66
CA GLY A 422 19.56 17.13 12.98
C GLY A 422 20.39 15.90 12.63
N THR A 423 19.82 14.68 12.68
CA THR A 423 20.57 13.50 12.24
C THR A 423 20.82 13.51 10.74
N SER A 424 21.97 12.99 10.32
CA SER A 424 22.31 12.90 8.91
C SER A 424 21.65 11.73 8.17
N TYR A 425 20.81 10.93 8.85
CA TYR A 425 20.04 9.87 8.20
C TYR A 425 18.80 10.40 7.47
N PHE A 426 18.41 11.64 7.73
CA PHE A 426 17.34 12.31 7.01
C PHE A 426 17.88 13.23 5.92
N THR A 427 17.15 13.35 4.83
CA THR A 427 17.33 14.44 3.86
C THR A 427 16.94 15.79 4.49
N PRO A 428 17.33 16.92 3.89
CA PRO A 428 16.98 18.25 4.42
C PRO A 428 15.46 18.49 4.59
N ASN A 429 14.62 17.80 3.80
CA ASN A 429 13.17 17.85 3.93
C ASN A 429 12.60 16.88 4.99
N GLY A 430 13.45 16.23 5.80
CA GLY A 430 13.04 15.29 6.85
C GLY A 430 12.57 13.93 6.34
N THR A 431 12.93 13.55 5.10
CA THR A 431 12.58 12.24 4.53
C THR A 431 13.57 11.18 5.00
N LEU A 432 13.03 10.07 5.52
CA LEU A 432 13.82 8.86 5.78
C LEU A 432 13.91 8.04 4.49
N ARG A 433 15.14 7.65 4.12
CA ARG A 433 15.40 6.66 3.07
C ARG A 433 15.88 5.37 3.70
N ALA A 434 15.13 4.29 3.49
CA ALA A 434 15.44 2.98 4.03
C ALA A 434 15.32 1.90 2.94
N MET A 435 15.92 0.75 3.19
CA MET A 435 15.84 -0.41 2.30
C MET A 435 15.60 -1.66 3.12
N LEU A 436 14.49 -2.35 2.87
CA LEU A 436 14.24 -3.67 3.44
C LEU A 436 14.73 -4.72 2.45
N GLU A 437 15.80 -5.42 2.79
CA GLU A 437 16.27 -6.60 2.06
C GLU A 437 15.58 -7.82 2.66
N ALA A 438 14.95 -8.66 1.85
CA ALA A 438 14.22 -9.82 2.32
C ALA A 438 14.45 -11.04 1.44
N ARG A 439 14.45 -12.22 2.07
CA ARG A 439 14.51 -13.52 1.41
C ARG A 439 13.39 -14.41 1.95
N LEU A 440 12.61 -15.02 1.06
CA LEU A 440 11.51 -15.93 1.41
C LEU A 440 12.02 -17.35 1.64
N VAL A 441 12.87 -17.50 2.66
CA VAL A 441 13.50 -18.78 3.01
C VAL A 441 13.22 -19.12 4.46
N LYS A 442 13.09 -20.42 4.75
CA LYS A 442 13.13 -20.89 6.14
C LYS A 442 14.48 -20.48 6.71
N SER A 443 14.50 -19.94 7.93
CA SER A 443 15.77 -19.78 8.60
C SER A 443 16.30 -21.18 8.88
N ASP A 444 17.29 -21.61 8.10
CA ASP A 444 18.06 -22.77 8.47
C ASP A 444 18.64 -22.43 9.83
N THR A 445 18.23 -23.21 10.83
CA THR A 445 18.68 -23.09 12.21
C THR A 445 20.18 -22.90 12.19
N ASP A 446 20.63 -21.83 12.87
CA ASP A 446 22.01 -21.38 12.94
C ASP A 446 22.99 -22.50 12.60
N CYS A 447 23.73 -22.37 11.50
CA CYS A 447 25.02 -23.05 11.39
C CYS A 447 25.85 -22.52 12.56
N ILE A 448 25.68 -23.14 13.74
CA ILE A 448 26.60 -23.05 14.85
C ILE A 448 27.86 -23.67 14.25
N ILE A 449 28.78 -22.81 13.81
CA ILE A 449 30.16 -23.24 13.58
C ILE A 449 30.66 -23.60 14.98
N CYS A 450 30.54 -24.88 15.34
CA CYS A 450 31.01 -25.45 16.60
C CYS A 450 32.53 -25.37 16.69
#